data_AF-A0A257Y5L1-F1
#
_entry.id   AF-A0A257Y5L1-F1
#
_cell.length_a   1.000
_cell.length_b   1.000
_cell.length_c   1.000
_cell.angle_alpha   90.00
_cell.angle_beta   90.00
_cell.angle_gamma   90.00
#
_symmetry.space_group_name_H-M   'P 1'
#
loop_
_entity.id
_entity.type
_entity.pdbx_description
1 polymer ?
#
loop_
_entity_poly.entity_id
_entity_poly.type
_entity_poly.pdbx_seq_one_letter_code
_entity_poly.pdbx_strand_id
1 'polypeptide(L)' 'RGPSLLVAEGRLNTKGRAVVSKSKTGRGVVTAPIFLLVPQVKLPKRLDLARDAERAVDGVPGLIVANWVQGRFDL' A
#
# COMPACT_ATOMS: atom_id res chain seq x y z
N ARG A 1 -8.61 -11.01 -11.03
CA ARG A 1 -7.43 -11.71 -10.47
C ARG A 1 -7.18 -11.13 -9.08
N GLY A 2 -7.40 -11.92 -8.02
CA GLY A 2 -7.14 -11.48 -6.64
C GLY A 2 -5.65 -11.62 -6.28
N PRO A 3 -5.18 -10.94 -5.23
CA PRO A 3 -3.80 -11.06 -4.77
C PRO A 3 -3.50 -12.50 -4.32
N SER A 4 -2.34 -13.04 -4.68
CA SER A 4 -1.95 -14.39 -4.29
C SER A 4 -1.52 -14.40 -2.82
N LEU A 5 -2.13 -15.28 -2.02
CA LEU A 5 -1.90 -15.40 -0.58
C LEU A 5 -1.09 -16.67 -0.32
N LEU A 6 0.11 -16.54 0.28
CA LEU A 6 0.80 -17.71 0.83
C LEU A 6 0.37 -17.90 2.28
N VAL A 7 -0.15 -19.08 2.58
CA VAL A 7 -0.59 -19.49 3.90
C VAL A 7 0.30 -20.65 4.36
N ALA A 8 0.77 -20.59 5.61
CA ALA A 8 1.36 -21.75 6.28
C ALA A 8 0.43 -22.26 7.37
N GLU A 9 0.44 -23.58 7.53
CA GLU A 9 -0.10 -24.26 8.69
C GLU A 9 1.04 -24.46 9.70
N GLY A 10 1.00 -23.77 10.84
CA GLY A 10 2.11 -23.79 11.80
C GLY A 10 1.97 -22.76 12.91
N ARG A 11 3.08 -22.39 13.55
CA ARG A 11 3.12 -21.28 14.53
C ARG A 11 3.86 -20.09 13.94
N LEU A 12 3.46 -18.87 14.28
CA LEU A 12 4.27 -17.68 14.04
C LEU A 12 5.09 -17.35 15.30
N ASN A 13 6.34 -16.97 15.12
CA ASN A 13 7.14 -16.37 16.19
C ASN A 13 6.93 -14.85 16.28
N THR A 14 7.48 -14.20 17.31
CA THR A 14 7.36 -12.74 17.52
C THR A 14 7.96 -11.90 16.38
N LYS A 15 8.80 -12.50 15.52
CA LYS A 15 9.37 -11.86 14.32
C LYS A 15 8.52 -12.13 13.06
N GLY A 16 7.33 -12.72 13.20
CA GLY A 16 6.41 -13.01 12.10
C GLY A 16 6.86 -14.15 11.17
N ARG A 17 7.85 -14.97 11.57
CA ARG A 17 8.30 -16.11 10.75
C ARG A 17 7.50 -17.38 11.11
N ALA A 18 7.12 -18.12 10.08
CA ALA A 18 6.53 -19.44 10.23
C ALA A 18 7.55 -20.43 10.83
N VAL A 19 7.14 -21.16 11.85
CA VAL A 19 7.92 -22.21 12.52
C VAL A 19 7.05 -23.45 12.75
N VAL A 20 7.70 -24.60 12.73
CA VAL A 20 7.03 -25.90 12.96
C VAL A 20 6.48 -25.94 14.39
N SER A 21 5.26 -26.49 14.54
CA SER A 21 4.69 -26.71 15.86
C SER A 21 5.46 -27.79 16.61
N LYS A 22 5.76 -27.53 17.89
CA LYS A 22 6.40 -28.51 18.79
C LYS A 22 5.38 -29.46 19.44
N SER A 23 4.08 -29.22 19.25
CA SER A 23 3.02 -30.04 19.82
C SER A 23 2.78 -31.28 18.96
N LYS A 24 2.79 -32.47 19.58
CA LYS A 24 2.44 -33.73 18.91
C LYS A 24 0.95 -33.83 18.54
N THR A 25 0.08 -33.06 19.19
CA THR A 25 -1.38 -33.13 19.02
C THR A 25 -1.96 -31.99 18.19
N GLY A 26 -1.12 -31.20 17.52
CA GLY A 26 -1.58 -30.05 16.73
C GLY A 26 -2.09 -28.85 17.55
N ARG A 27 -2.10 -28.93 18.90
CA ARG A 27 -2.45 -27.76 19.74
C ARG A 27 -1.50 -26.60 19.48
N GLY A 28 -2.08 -25.43 19.17
CA GLY A 28 -1.35 -24.22 18.83
C GLY A 28 -0.92 -24.12 17.37
N VAL A 29 -1.38 -25.00 16.48
CA VAL A 29 -1.26 -24.82 15.03
C VAL A 29 -2.30 -23.79 14.58
N VAL A 30 -1.85 -22.78 13.85
CA VAL A 30 -2.70 -21.73 13.27
C VAL A 30 -2.47 -21.67 11.76
N THR A 31 -3.54 -21.41 11.02
CA THR A 31 -3.47 -21.05 9.60
C THR A 31 -3.13 -19.57 9.54
N ALA A 32 -1.85 -19.27 9.35
CA ALA A 32 -1.37 -17.90 9.35
C ALA A 32 -0.98 -17.46 7.93
N PRO A 33 -1.49 -16.31 7.44
CA PRO A 33 -0.96 -15.66 6.26
C PRO A 33 0.52 -15.33 6.46
N ILE A 34 1.39 -15.80 5.56
CA ILE A 34 2.82 -15.48 5.60
C ILE A 34 3.09 -14.21 4.82
N PHE A 35 2.53 -14.11 3.61
CA PHE A 35 2.57 -12.88 2.83
C PHE A 35 1.43 -12.82 1.82
N LEU A 36 1.01 -11.60 1.54
CA LEU A 36 0.23 -11.25 0.37
C LEU A 36 1.20 -10.85 -0.75
N LEU A 37 1.13 -11.51 -1.89
CA LEU A 37 1.82 -11.05 -3.10
C LEU A 37 1.09 -9.82 -3.61
N VAL A 38 1.59 -8.67 -3.19
CA VAL A 38 1.27 -7.38 -3.77
C VAL A 38 2.22 -7.11 -4.95
N PRO A 39 1.77 -6.38 -5.99
CA PRO A 39 2.68 -5.84 -6.98
C PRO A 39 3.88 -5.17 -6.29
N GLN A 40 5.08 -5.70 -6.53
CA GLN A 40 6.29 -5.18 -5.90
C GLN A 40 6.64 -3.83 -6.53
N VAL A 41 6.33 -2.76 -5.81
CA VAL A 41 6.66 -1.38 -6.20
C VAL A 41 7.65 -0.79 -5.20
N LYS A 42 8.64 -0.05 -5.70
CA LYS A 42 9.57 0.68 -4.84
C LYS A 42 8.89 1.97 -4.37
N LEU A 43 8.32 1.94 -3.17
CA LEU A 43 7.84 3.14 -2.51
C LEU A 43 8.92 3.65 -1.55
N PRO A 44 9.24 4.96 -1.56
CA PRO A 44 10.07 5.54 -0.52
C PRO A 44 9.40 5.36 0.84
N LYS A 45 10.20 5.11 1.88
CA LYS A 45 9.68 4.92 3.26
C LYS A 45 8.92 6.13 3.81
N ARG A 46 9.16 7.33 3.26
CA ARG A 46 8.53 8.58 3.69
C ARG A 46 7.88 9.24 2.49
N LEU A 47 6.68 9.74 2.70
CA LEU A 47 5.99 10.61 1.77
C LEU A 47 6.58 12.03 1.87
N ASP A 48 6.88 12.64 0.72
CA ASP A 48 7.42 14.00 0.64
C ASP A 48 6.29 14.98 0.30
N LEU A 49 5.55 15.37 1.35
CA LEU A 49 4.42 16.28 1.22
C LEU A 49 4.84 17.71 0.83
N ALA A 50 6.06 18.12 1.17
CA ALA A 50 6.54 19.47 0.86
C ALA A 50 6.71 19.64 -0.66
N ARG A 51 7.42 18.70 -1.29
CA ARG A 51 7.59 18.69 -2.75
C ARG A 51 6.25 18.63 -3.48
N ASP A 52 5.33 17.80 -2.98
CA ASP A 52 4.02 17.64 -3.62
C ASP A 52 3.14 18.89 -3.41
N ALA A 53 3.26 19.59 -2.27
CA ALA A 53 2.60 20.87 -2.03
C ALA A 53 3.15 21.99 -2.92
N GLU A 54 4.48 22.09 -3.07
CA GLU A 54 5.11 23.07 -3.98
C GLU A 54 4.61 22.89 -5.41
N ARG A 55 4.58 21.65 -5.92
CA ARG A 55 4.04 21.33 -7.25
C ARG A 55 2.58 21.75 -7.41
N ALA A 56 1.77 21.58 -6.37
CA ALA A 56 0.37 22.00 -6.41
C ALA A 56 0.25 23.53 -6.48
N VAL A 57 1.08 24.25 -5.71
CA VAL A 57 1.14 25.72 -5.72
C VAL A 57 1.58 26.23 -7.10
N ASP A 58 2.61 25.64 -7.69
CA ASP A 58 3.11 26.01 -9.02
C ASP A 58 2.04 25.83 -10.12
N GLY A 59 1.08 24.92 -9.92
CA GLY A 59 -0.03 24.68 -10.84
C GLY A 59 -1.18 25.70 -10.75
N VAL A 60 -1.28 26.46 -9.66
CA VAL A 60 -2.40 27.38 -9.42
C VAL A 60 -2.59 28.42 -10.52
N PRO A 61 -1.54 29.10 -11.04
CA PRO A 61 -1.71 30.07 -12.12
C PRO A 61 -2.36 29.48 -13.37
N GLY A 62 -1.95 28.26 -13.76
CA GLY A 62 -2.53 27.56 -14.91
C GLY A 62 -4.01 27.22 -14.69
N LEU A 63 -4.37 26.80 -13.47
CA LEU A 63 -5.76 26.50 -13.11
C LEU A 63 -6.64 27.76 -13.14
N ILE A 64 -6.14 28.91 -12.71
CA ILE A 64 -6.87 30.18 -12.79
C ILE A 64 -7.20 30.51 -14.25
N VAL A 65 -6.21 30.44 -15.14
CA VAL A 65 -6.41 30.72 -16.57
C VAL A 65 -7.38 29.74 -17.19
N ALA A 66 -7.23 28.44 -16.92
CA ALA A 66 -8.10 27.40 -17.44
C ALA A 66 -9.58 27.64 -17.05
N ASN A 67 -9.84 27.92 -15.77
CA ASN A 67 -11.20 28.18 -15.29
C ASN A 67 -11.79 29.49 -15.84
N TRP A 68 -10.99 30.54 -16.01
CA TRP A 68 -11.45 31.79 -16.59
C TRP A 68 -11.81 31.65 -18.08
N VAL A 69 -10.97 30.95 -18.85
CA VAL A 69 -11.22 30.63 -20.26
C VAL A 69 -12.48 29.79 -20.38
N GLN A 70 -12.59 28.71 -19.61
CA GLN A 70 -13.76 27.85 -19.62
C GLN A 70 -15.06 28.64 -19.36
N GLY A 71 -15.10 29.45 -18.29
CA GLY A 71 -16.29 30.27 -17.99
C GLY A 71 -16.60 31.37 -19.00
N ARG A 72 -15.66 31.72 -19.89
CA ARG A 72 -15.87 32.72 -20.95
C ARG A 72 -16.38 32.12 -22.26
N PHE A 73 -16.06 30.85 -22.52
CA PHE A 73 -16.44 30.14 -23.75
C PHE A 73 -17.59 29.13 -23.57
N ASP A 74 -18.04 28.90 -22.33
CA ASP A 74 -19.22 28.08 -21.99
C ASP A 74 -20.55 28.90 -21.99
N LEU A 75 -20.67 29.95 -22.82
CA LEU A 75 -21.92 30.69 -23.11
C LEU A 75 -22.38 30.46 -24.55
#